data_AF-A0AA97DU28-F1
#
_entry.id   AF-A0AA97DU28-F1
#
_cell.length_a   1.000
_cell.length_b   1.000
_cell.length_c   1.000
_cell.angle_alpha   90.00
_cell.angle_beta   90.00
_cell.angle_gamma   90.00
#
_symmetry.space_group_name_H-M   'P 1'
#
loop_
_entity.id
_entity.type
_entity.pdbx_description
1 polymer ?
#
loop_
_entity_poly.entity_id
_entity_poly.type
_entity_poly.pdbx_seq_one_letter_code
_entity_poly.pdbx_strand_id
1 'polypeptide(L)'
;MLYPITYLAQQFLAKGNAVYALAGENTFSSALINTVQLKDIGAAVVGTPTGGSVDHFGAVTAFELPNSKFRGQYSNKFIDLGSYYEAAKPYGVESLPPDITVGQTFSDYLNGIDTAVQYILTHDAVKPELRKPAVVSGAKIEVNGTPVAAAAYEIEGSNYFKLRDLAMAFAGTNTAFSVSWDGEANQVTIDAGVYTPVGGELEPLSGGGQTATRATAEVYLQDMGMPLVGKAYEIDGNHYFKLRDLCFMLGVRVEWDDAAQTIRIDTTKPYI
;
A
#
# COMPACT_ATOMS: atom_id res chain seq x y z
N MET A 1 1.94 4.95 -15.71
CA MET A 1 1.38 5.39 -14.42
C MET A 1 -0.13 5.26 -14.50
N LEU A 2 -0.74 4.39 -13.68
CA LEU A 2 -2.20 4.24 -13.58
C LEU A 2 -2.81 5.12 -12.46
N TYR A 3 -2.02 6.03 -11.90
CA TYR A 3 -2.35 6.74 -10.66
C TYR A 3 -3.74 7.42 -10.66
N PRO A 4 -4.18 8.13 -11.72
CA PRO A 4 -5.52 8.71 -11.74
C PRO A 4 -6.65 7.68 -11.57
N ILE A 5 -6.47 6.47 -12.13
CA ILE A 5 -7.45 5.39 -12.03
C ILE A 5 -7.41 4.75 -10.65
N THR A 6 -6.22 4.45 -10.11
CA THR A 6 -6.11 3.88 -8.76
C THR A 6 -6.63 4.85 -7.70
N TYR A 7 -6.42 6.15 -7.88
CA TYR A 7 -6.96 7.21 -7.04
C TYR A 7 -8.49 7.20 -7.02
N LEU A 8 -9.14 7.22 -8.19
CA LEU A 8 -10.60 7.16 -8.29
C LEU A 8 -11.16 5.86 -7.71
N ALA A 9 -10.49 4.73 -7.96
CA ALA A 9 -10.87 3.43 -7.40
C ALA A 9 -10.80 3.44 -5.87
N GLN A 10 -9.75 4.01 -5.27
CA GLN A 10 -9.61 4.14 -3.82
C GLN A 10 -10.73 4.99 -3.22
N GLN A 11 -11.07 6.13 -3.82
CA GLN A 11 -12.19 6.95 -3.37
C GLN A 11 -13.52 6.19 -3.46
N PHE A 12 -13.72 5.40 -4.51
CA PHE A 12 -14.93 4.61 -4.71
C PHE A 12 -15.05 3.51 -3.64
N LEU A 13 -13.95 2.80 -3.37
CA LEU A 13 -13.84 1.77 -2.33
C LEU A 13 -14.05 2.36 -0.93
N ALA A 14 -13.46 3.52 -0.61
CA ALA A 14 -13.62 4.20 0.68
C ALA A 14 -15.07 4.59 0.99
N LYS A 15 -15.90 4.79 -0.05
CA LYS A 15 -17.34 5.02 0.06
C LYS A 15 -18.17 3.73 0.19
N GLY A 16 -17.53 2.57 0.33
CA GLY A 16 -18.17 1.26 0.51
C GLY A 16 -18.70 0.65 -0.79
N ASN A 17 -18.18 1.06 -1.95
CA ASN A 17 -18.51 0.46 -3.24
C ASN A 17 -17.53 -0.67 -3.58
N ALA A 18 -17.88 -1.49 -4.58
CA ALA A 18 -17.02 -2.52 -5.12
C ALA A 18 -16.24 -2.01 -6.34
N VAL A 19 -14.98 -2.42 -6.45
CA VAL A 19 -14.14 -2.24 -7.64
C VAL A 19 -13.61 -3.61 -8.04
N TYR A 20 -13.62 -3.89 -9.34
CA TYR A 20 -13.14 -5.14 -9.90
C TYR A 20 -11.98 -4.90 -10.87
N ALA A 21 -10.95 -5.74 -10.79
CA ALA A 21 -9.87 -5.80 -11.76
C ALA A 21 -10.01 -7.10 -12.57
N LEU A 22 -10.25 -6.99 -13.87
CA LEU A 22 -10.28 -8.14 -14.77
C LEU A 22 -8.85 -8.56 -15.13
N ALA A 23 -8.50 -9.81 -14.86
CA ALA A 23 -7.16 -10.34 -15.13
C ALA A 23 -7.20 -11.77 -15.66
N GLY A 24 -6.19 -12.16 -16.42
CA GLY A 24 -6.05 -13.51 -16.94
C GLY A 24 -4.67 -13.79 -17.50
N GLU A 25 -4.55 -14.86 -18.28
CA GLU A 25 -3.27 -15.32 -18.85
C GLU A 25 -2.52 -14.26 -19.69
N ASN A 26 -3.22 -13.26 -20.23
CA ASN A 26 -2.62 -12.15 -20.97
C ASN A 26 -2.26 -10.92 -20.11
N THR A 27 -2.40 -11.03 -18.78
CA THR A 27 -1.99 -10.01 -17.81
C THR A 27 -0.57 -10.30 -17.33
N PHE A 28 0.41 -9.53 -17.80
CA PHE A 28 1.83 -9.65 -17.44
C PHE A 28 2.51 -8.27 -17.43
N SER A 29 3.76 -8.21 -16.93
CA SER A 29 4.55 -6.97 -16.85
C SER A 29 3.76 -5.85 -16.14
N SER A 30 3.66 -4.66 -16.74
CA SER A 30 2.95 -3.53 -16.13
C SER A 30 1.48 -3.81 -15.82
N ALA A 31 0.79 -4.64 -16.61
CA ALA A 31 -0.61 -4.98 -16.34
C ALA A 31 -0.76 -5.78 -15.03
N LEU A 32 0.19 -6.67 -14.75
CA LEU A 32 0.25 -7.40 -13.48
C LEU A 32 0.52 -6.45 -12.31
N ILE A 33 1.49 -5.55 -12.44
CA ILE A 33 1.81 -4.56 -11.41
C ILE A 33 0.56 -3.72 -11.07
N ASN A 34 -0.17 -3.27 -12.09
CA ASN A 34 -1.41 -2.52 -11.90
C ASN A 34 -2.52 -3.36 -11.24
N THR A 35 -2.59 -4.66 -11.56
CA THR A 35 -3.55 -5.59 -10.94
C THR A 35 -3.27 -5.76 -9.46
N VAL A 36 -2.00 -5.96 -9.09
CA VAL A 36 -1.55 -6.00 -7.68
C VAL A 36 -1.87 -4.69 -6.96
N GLN A 37 -1.61 -3.54 -7.58
CA GLN A 37 -1.96 -2.24 -7.01
C GLN A 37 -3.45 -2.10 -6.73
N LEU A 38 -4.31 -2.51 -7.68
CA LEU A 38 -5.76 -2.49 -7.50
C LEU A 38 -6.20 -3.45 -6.38
N LYS A 39 -5.61 -4.64 -6.31
CA LYS A 39 -5.89 -5.60 -5.23
C LYS A 39 -5.47 -5.06 -3.87
N ASP A 40 -4.29 -4.45 -3.75
CA ASP A 40 -3.75 -3.86 -2.51
C ASP A 40 -4.67 -2.75 -1.95
N ILE A 41 -5.36 -2.01 -2.81
CA ILE A 41 -6.28 -0.96 -2.38
C ILE A 41 -7.69 -1.48 -2.03
N GLY A 42 -7.96 -2.77 -2.27
CA GLY A 42 -9.20 -3.47 -1.94
C GLY A 42 -10.12 -3.82 -3.12
N ALA A 43 -9.65 -3.74 -4.37
CA ALA A 43 -10.41 -4.26 -5.51
C ALA A 43 -10.37 -5.81 -5.55
N ALA A 44 -11.45 -6.43 -5.99
CA ALA A 44 -11.48 -7.88 -6.22
C ALA A 44 -10.95 -8.19 -7.64
N VAL A 45 -10.02 -9.13 -7.74
CA VAL A 45 -9.50 -9.63 -9.03
C VAL A 45 -10.44 -10.73 -9.54
N VAL A 46 -10.94 -10.59 -10.77
CA VAL A 46 -11.87 -11.53 -11.39
C VAL A 46 -11.28 -12.04 -12.70
N GLY A 47 -11.32 -13.35 -12.92
CA GLY A 47 -10.86 -13.95 -14.18
C GLY A 47 -10.08 -15.23 -13.98
N THR A 48 -8.89 -15.33 -14.57
CA THR A 48 -7.98 -16.48 -14.42
C THR A 48 -6.62 -16.02 -13.87
N PRO A 49 -5.74 -16.95 -13.43
CA PRO A 49 -4.40 -16.56 -12.98
C PRO A 49 -3.66 -15.75 -14.03
N THR A 50 -2.87 -14.78 -13.58
CA THR A 50 -2.08 -13.93 -14.47
C THR A 50 -1.01 -14.72 -15.22
N GLY A 51 -0.69 -14.31 -16.45
CA GLY A 51 0.42 -14.94 -17.19
C GLY A 51 1.80 -14.59 -16.66
N GLY A 52 1.94 -13.43 -16.01
CA GLY A 52 3.17 -13.04 -15.32
C GLY A 52 3.19 -13.45 -13.85
N SER A 53 4.38 -13.76 -13.34
CA SER A 53 4.70 -13.93 -11.92
C SER A 53 4.67 -12.59 -11.18
N VAL A 54 4.13 -12.56 -9.96
CA VAL A 54 4.04 -11.36 -9.10
C VAL A 54 5.41 -10.69 -8.98
N ASP A 55 6.40 -11.43 -8.52
CA ASP A 55 7.80 -11.04 -8.57
C ASP A 55 8.43 -11.56 -9.87
N HIS A 56 9.03 -10.65 -10.65
CA HIS A 56 9.48 -10.99 -12.00
C HIS A 56 10.63 -10.11 -12.48
N PHE A 57 11.38 -10.61 -13.47
CA PHE A 57 12.33 -9.80 -14.21
C PHE A 57 11.61 -8.96 -15.27
N GLY A 58 11.66 -7.64 -15.09
CA GLY A 58 11.21 -6.64 -16.05
C GLY A 58 12.36 -5.78 -16.58
N ALA A 59 12.01 -4.59 -17.10
CA ALA A 59 12.93 -3.65 -17.74
C ALA A 59 13.73 -4.29 -18.89
N VAL A 60 13.12 -4.26 -20.08
CA VAL A 60 13.68 -4.93 -21.25
C VAL A 60 14.82 -4.09 -21.84
N THR A 61 16.00 -4.69 -21.96
CA THR A 61 17.13 -4.14 -22.72
C THR A 61 17.22 -4.84 -24.07
N ALA A 62 17.15 -4.05 -25.13
CA ALA A 62 17.36 -4.53 -26.49
C ALA A 62 18.87 -4.60 -26.80
N PHE A 63 19.25 -5.56 -27.63
CA PHE A 63 20.60 -5.66 -28.19
C PHE A 63 20.54 -6.06 -29.67
N GLU A 64 21.64 -5.78 -30.38
CA GLU A 64 21.83 -6.21 -31.77
C GLU A 64 23.20 -6.88 -31.89
N LEU A 65 23.24 -8.09 -32.47
CA LEU A 65 24.48 -8.81 -32.67
C LEU A 65 25.34 -8.12 -33.75
N PRO A 66 26.64 -7.87 -33.51
CA PRO A 66 27.44 -6.97 -34.34
C PRO A 66 27.60 -7.45 -35.80
N ASN A 67 27.67 -8.77 -36.02
CA ASN A 67 27.95 -9.35 -37.33
C ASN A 67 26.71 -9.85 -38.07
N SER A 68 25.78 -10.49 -37.34
CA SER A 68 24.58 -11.07 -37.94
C SER A 68 23.39 -10.11 -37.97
N LYS A 69 23.45 -9.01 -37.23
CA LYS A 69 22.37 -8.03 -37.06
C LYS A 69 21.09 -8.61 -36.44
N PHE A 70 21.16 -9.80 -35.85
CA PHE A 70 20.04 -10.34 -35.08
C PHE A 70 19.77 -9.44 -33.89
N ARG A 71 18.50 -9.05 -33.75
CA ARG A 71 18.00 -8.29 -32.61
C ARG A 71 17.41 -9.24 -31.60
N GLY A 72 17.71 -8.97 -30.34
CA GLY A 72 17.14 -9.68 -29.21
C GLY A 72 16.86 -8.72 -28.07
N GLN A 73 16.26 -9.26 -27.02
CA GLN A 73 15.97 -8.50 -25.82
C GLN A 73 16.03 -9.40 -24.59
N TYR A 74 16.35 -8.82 -23.44
CA TYR A 74 16.34 -9.53 -22.16
C TYR A 74 15.85 -8.59 -21.05
N SER A 75 15.21 -9.15 -20.02
CA SER A 75 14.84 -8.40 -18.81
C SER A 75 16.07 -8.26 -17.91
N ASN A 76 16.30 -7.06 -17.37
CA ASN A 76 17.51 -6.75 -16.60
C ASN A 76 17.26 -6.25 -15.15
N LYS A 77 16.00 -6.10 -14.74
CA LYS A 77 15.64 -5.64 -13.39
C LYS A 77 14.69 -6.63 -12.72
N PHE A 78 15.05 -7.09 -11.53
CA PHE A 78 14.12 -7.83 -10.67
C PHE A 78 13.14 -6.85 -10.01
N ILE A 79 11.85 -7.16 -10.10
CA ILE A 79 10.75 -6.41 -9.51
C ILE A 79 10.16 -7.31 -8.42
N ASP A 80 10.41 -6.97 -7.17
CA ASP A 80 9.82 -7.60 -5.98
C ASP A 80 8.60 -6.77 -5.57
N LEU A 81 7.40 -7.25 -5.88
CA LEU A 81 6.17 -6.57 -5.51
C LEU A 81 5.78 -6.86 -4.05
N GLY A 82 6.17 -8.00 -3.49
CA GLY A 82 5.91 -8.36 -2.10
C GLY A 82 6.49 -7.37 -1.08
N SER A 83 7.62 -6.75 -1.42
CA SER A 83 8.23 -5.70 -0.61
C SER A 83 7.44 -4.39 -0.57
N TYR A 84 6.53 -4.15 -1.54
CA TYR A 84 5.79 -2.88 -1.66
C TYR A 84 4.27 -3.01 -1.42
N TYR A 85 3.67 -4.17 -1.71
CA TYR A 85 2.23 -4.37 -1.64
C TYR A 85 1.90 -5.58 -0.76
N GLU A 86 1.01 -5.38 0.22
CA GLU A 86 0.54 -6.44 1.11
C GLU A 86 -0.15 -7.54 0.31
N ALA A 87 -0.94 -7.15 -0.69
CA ALA A 87 -1.59 -8.08 -1.60
C ALA A 87 -0.62 -8.93 -2.44
N ALA A 88 0.67 -8.60 -2.51
CA ALA A 88 1.66 -9.36 -3.29
C ALA A 88 2.49 -10.34 -2.43
N LYS A 89 2.65 -10.06 -1.14
CA LYS A 89 3.52 -10.82 -0.22
C LYS A 89 3.40 -12.34 -0.30
N PRO A 90 2.19 -12.94 -0.44
CA PRO A 90 2.06 -14.39 -0.40
C PRO A 90 2.59 -15.11 -1.66
N TYR A 91 2.84 -14.40 -2.76
CA TYR A 91 2.94 -15.03 -4.08
C TYR A 91 4.36 -15.19 -4.61
N GLY A 92 5.29 -14.29 -4.28
CA GLY A 92 6.66 -14.40 -4.76
C GLY A 92 6.73 -14.49 -6.29
N VAL A 93 7.45 -15.49 -6.82
CA VAL A 93 7.58 -15.75 -8.27
C VAL A 93 6.41 -16.52 -8.90
N GLU A 94 5.29 -16.66 -8.19
CA GLU A 94 4.06 -17.30 -8.70
C GLU A 94 3.15 -16.30 -9.42
N SER A 95 2.27 -16.78 -10.28
CA SER A 95 1.17 -15.98 -10.85
C SER A 95 0.26 -15.43 -9.75
N LEU A 96 -0.32 -14.25 -9.98
CA LEU A 96 -1.37 -13.73 -9.12
C LEU A 96 -2.68 -14.48 -9.42
N PRO A 97 -3.26 -15.22 -8.46
CA PRO A 97 -4.57 -15.82 -8.63
C PRO A 97 -5.67 -14.76 -8.53
N PRO A 98 -6.80 -14.95 -9.25
CA PRO A 98 -7.97 -14.12 -9.05
C PRO A 98 -8.61 -14.42 -7.68
N ASP A 99 -9.30 -13.43 -7.11
CA ASP A 99 -10.16 -13.62 -5.94
C ASP A 99 -11.44 -14.38 -6.34
N ILE A 100 -11.91 -14.17 -7.57
CA ILE A 100 -13.04 -14.86 -8.17
C ILE A 100 -12.61 -15.48 -9.50
N THR A 101 -12.51 -16.80 -9.53
CA THR A 101 -12.12 -17.53 -10.74
C THR A 101 -13.28 -17.63 -11.73
N VAL A 102 -13.19 -16.92 -12.85
CA VAL A 102 -14.17 -16.91 -13.93
C VAL A 102 -13.43 -16.91 -15.28
N GLY A 103 -13.29 -18.08 -15.90
CA GLY A 103 -12.72 -18.20 -17.24
C GLY A 103 -13.75 -17.88 -18.33
N GLN A 104 -13.31 -17.25 -19.41
CA GLN A 104 -14.14 -17.04 -20.59
C GLN A 104 -14.65 -18.39 -21.13
N THR A 105 -15.95 -18.56 -21.26
CA THR A 105 -16.52 -19.77 -21.87
C THR A 105 -16.55 -19.64 -23.39
N PHE A 106 -16.42 -20.77 -24.10
CA PHE A 106 -16.52 -20.80 -25.56
C PHE A 106 -17.91 -20.35 -26.04
N SER A 107 -18.97 -20.75 -25.33
CA SER A 107 -20.34 -20.33 -25.65
C SER A 107 -20.50 -18.82 -25.53
N ASP A 108 -20.07 -18.21 -24.42
CA ASP A 108 -20.16 -16.76 -24.23
C ASP A 108 -19.31 -16.03 -25.28
N TYR A 109 -18.12 -16.56 -25.60
CA TYR A 109 -17.25 -15.99 -26.62
C TYR A 109 -17.93 -15.95 -28.00
N LEU A 110 -18.56 -17.04 -28.42
CA LEU A 110 -19.31 -17.10 -29.67
C LEU A 110 -20.51 -16.12 -29.69
N ASN A 111 -21.06 -15.80 -28.52
CA ASN A 111 -22.19 -14.88 -28.39
C ASN A 111 -21.76 -13.42 -28.10
N GLY A 112 -20.45 -13.12 -28.09
CA GLY A 112 -19.94 -11.78 -27.78
C GLY A 112 -20.15 -11.34 -26.34
N ILE A 113 -20.28 -12.30 -25.41
CA ILE A 113 -20.44 -12.08 -23.98
C ILE A 113 -19.09 -12.28 -23.28
N ASP A 114 -18.67 -11.30 -22.49
CA ASP A 114 -17.55 -11.47 -21.55
C ASP A 114 -18.06 -12.17 -20.29
N THR A 115 -17.61 -13.40 -20.05
CA THR A 115 -18.10 -14.22 -18.94
C THR A 115 -17.81 -13.56 -17.58
N ALA A 116 -16.64 -12.92 -17.42
CA ALA A 116 -16.26 -12.29 -16.15
C ALA A 116 -17.10 -11.03 -15.89
N VAL A 117 -17.35 -10.21 -16.91
CA VAL A 117 -18.23 -9.03 -16.79
C VAL A 117 -19.66 -9.48 -16.49
N GLN A 118 -20.18 -10.49 -17.20
CA GLN A 118 -21.53 -11.00 -16.96
C GLN A 118 -21.68 -11.57 -15.54
N TYR A 119 -20.65 -12.26 -15.03
CA TYR A 119 -20.60 -12.72 -13.65
C TYR A 119 -20.74 -11.55 -12.67
N ILE A 120 -19.94 -10.49 -12.83
CA ILE A 120 -19.98 -9.31 -11.96
C ILE A 120 -21.36 -8.64 -11.96
N LEU A 121 -22.02 -8.55 -13.12
CA LEU A 121 -23.34 -7.91 -13.25
C LEU A 121 -24.48 -8.72 -12.64
N THR A 122 -24.29 -10.02 -12.39
CA THR A 122 -25.35 -10.94 -11.96
C THR A 122 -25.17 -11.48 -10.53
N HIS A 123 -24.05 -11.16 -9.89
CA HIS A 123 -23.74 -11.58 -8.52
C HIS A 123 -23.67 -10.38 -7.57
N ASP A 124 -23.82 -10.65 -6.28
CA ASP A 124 -23.69 -9.62 -5.25
C ASP A 124 -22.29 -8.99 -5.27
N ALA A 125 -22.26 -7.69 -5.02
CA ALA A 125 -21.03 -6.93 -5.08
C ALA A 125 -20.06 -7.33 -3.94
N VAL A 126 -18.83 -7.74 -4.29
CA VAL A 126 -17.75 -7.97 -3.32
C VAL A 126 -17.16 -6.63 -2.89
N LYS A 127 -17.53 -6.18 -1.69
CA LYS A 127 -17.11 -4.90 -1.13
C LYS A 127 -15.90 -5.09 -0.21
N PRO A 128 -14.99 -4.10 -0.13
CA PRO A 128 -13.85 -4.17 0.78
C PRO A 128 -14.31 -4.09 2.24
N GLU A 129 -13.62 -4.82 3.12
CA GLU A 129 -13.73 -4.65 4.57
C GLU A 129 -13.11 -3.31 4.97
N LEU A 130 -13.94 -2.31 5.25
CA LEU A 130 -13.50 -0.98 5.69
C LEU A 130 -13.06 -0.95 7.16
N ARG A 131 -13.35 -2.01 7.92
CA ARG A 131 -13.02 -2.10 9.34
C ARG A 131 -12.12 -3.29 9.58
N LYS A 132 -11.06 -3.07 10.34
CA LYS A 132 -10.09 -4.09 10.72
C LYS A 132 -9.90 -4.10 12.24
N PRO A 133 -9.65 -5.28 12.84
CA PRO A 133 -9.21 -5.32 14.22
C PRO A 133 -7.85 -4.63 14.35
N ALA A 134 -7.71 -3.83 15.41
CA ALA A 134 -6.48 -3.16 15.79
C ALA A 134 -6.10 -3.61 17.20
N VAL A 135 -4.89 -4.12 17.36
CA VAL A 135 -4.39 -4.60 18.66
C VAL A 135 -3.19 -3.76 19.05
N VAL A 136 -3.06 -3.38 20.32
CA VAL A 136 -1.87 -2.63 20.76
C VAL A 136 -0.62 -3.44 20.46
N SER A 137 0.32 -2.83 19.73
CA SER A 137 1.60 -3.44 19.40
C SER A 137 2.52 -3.41 20.62
N GLY A 138 3.22 -4.53 20.84
CA GLY A 138 4.29 -4.62 21.84
C GLY A 138 5.64 -4.07 21.37
N ALA A 139 5.74 -3.65 20.10
CA ALA A 139 6.99 -3.17 19.51
C ALA A 139 7.46 -1.87 20.17
N LYS A 140 8.74 -1.84 20.53
CA LYS A 140 9.42 -0.59 20.92
C LYS A 140 9.86 0.16 19.66
N ILE A 141 10.16 1.45 19.79
CA ILE A 141 10.64 2.26 18.68
C ILE A 141 11.80 3.16 19.12
N GLU A 142 12.81 3.23 18.27
CA GLU A 142 13.98 4.09 18.42
C GLU A 142 14.21 4.87 17.12
N VAL A 143 14.48 6.18 17.25
CA VAL A 143 14.88 7.05 16.14
C VAL A 143 16.31 7.50 16.38
N ASN A 144 17.21 7.17 15.45
CA ASN A 144 18.65 7.45 15.55
C ASN A 144 19.27 6.97 16.88
N GLY A 145 18.82 5.79 17.36
CA GLY A 145 19.27 5.18 18.62
C GLY A 145 18.66 5.79 19.88
N THR A 146 17.74 6.76 19.75
CA THR A 146 17.00 7.33 20.89
C THR A 146 15.63 6.68 21.00
N PRO A 147 15.28 6.04 22.12
CA PRO A 147 13.93 5.52 22.36
C PRO A 147 12.88 6.63 22.33
N VAL A 148 11.74 6.37 21.70
CA VAL A 148 10.60 7.30 21.64
C VAL A 148 9.34 6.65 22.20
N ALA A 149 8.45 7.45 22.78
CA ALA A 149 7.23 6.97 23.44
C ALA A 149 6.06 6.68 22.47
N ALA A 150 6.26 6.84 21.16
CA ALA A 150 5.21 6.63 20.17
C ALA A 150 4.73 5.18 20.22
N ALA A 151 3.42 4.99 20.37
CA ALA A 151 2.79 3.68 20.43
C ALA A 151 2.06 3.36 19.12
N ALA A 152 1.95 2.08 18.79
CA ALA A 152 1.34 1.60 17.57
C ALA A 152 0.20 0.61 17.84
N TYR A 153 -0.74 0.57 16.91
CA TYR A 153 -1.60 -0.59 16.72
C TYR A 153 -0.99 -1.50 15.65
N GLU A 154 -1.08 -2.80 15.87
CA GLU A 154 -0.94 -3.80 14.83
C GLU A 154 -2.27 -3.97 14.10
N ILE A 155 -2.25 -3.77 12.79
CA ILE A 155 -3.39 -3.97 11.88
C ILE A 155 -2.88 -4.80 10.72
N GLU A 156 -3.48 -5.98 10.50
CA GLU A 156 -3.06 -6.93 9.46
C GLU A 156 -1.56 -7.25 9.47
N GLY A 157 -0.97 -7.40 10.67
CA GLY A 157 0.44 -7.75 10.85
C GLY A 157 1.43 -6.61 10.60
N SER A 158 0.95 -5.37 10.42
CA SER A 158 1.78 -4.18 10.24
C SER A 158 1.58 -3.19 11.39
N ASN A 159 2.64 -2.47 11.76
CA ASN A 159 2.59 -1.43 12.79
C ASN A 159 2.10 -0.10 12.19
N TYR A 160 0.98 0.38 12.72
CA TYR A 160 0.38 1.66 12.39
C TYR A 160 0.50 2.61 13.58
N PHE A 161 1.11 3.77 13.36
CA PHE A 161 1.31 4.78 14.38
C PHE A 161 0.47 6.01 14.06
N LYS A 162 0.02 6.70 15.12
CA LYS A 162 -0.61 8.01 15.00
C LYS A 162 0.38 8.96 14.34
N LEU A 163 -0.03 9.61 13.24
CA LEU A 163 0.88 10.45 12.42
C LEU A 163 1.56 11.56 13.24
N ARG A 164 0.82 12.17 14.18
CA ARG A 164 1.34 13.23 15.06
C ARG A 164 2.40 12.71 16.05
N ASP A 165 2.26 11.47 16.50
CA ASP A 165 3.25 10.85 17.40
C ASP A 165 4.56 10.56 16.65
N LEU A 166 4.46 10.15 15.38
CA LEU A 166 5.64 10.02 14.52
C LEU A 166 6.28 11.38 14.23
N ALA A 167 5.49 12.44 14.03
CA ALA A 167 6.02 13.78 13.85
C ALA A 167 6.83 14.25 15.09
N MET A 168 6.34 13.93 16.30
CA MET A 168 7.07 14.12 17.55
C MET A 168 8.35 13.28 17.64
N ALA A 169 8.29 12.01 17.23
CA ALA A 169 9.44 11.09 17.25
C ALA A 169 10.56 11.52 16.29
N PHE A 170 10.22 12.14 15.15
CA PHE A 170 11.17 12.62 14.15
C PHE A 170 11.65 14.05 14.42
N ALA A 171 11.13 14.71 15.45
CA ALA A 171 11.54 16.07 15.79
C ALA A 171 13.05 16.15 16.09
N GLY A 172 13.72 17.15 15.52
CA GLY A 172 15.17 17.34 15.67
C GLY A 172 16.04 16.44 14.77
N THR A 173 15.44 15.60 13.92
CA THR A 173 16.17 14.85 12.90
C THR A 173 16.28 15.64 11.59
N ASN A 174 17.16 15.22 10.69
CA ASN A 174 17.29 15.76 9.33
C ASN A 174 16.08 15.47 8.42
N THR A 175 15.15 14.61 8.87
CA THR A 175 13.91 14.26 8.18
C THR A 175 12.68 14.58 9.04
N ALA A 176 12.78 15.61 9.88
CA ALA A 176 11.64 16.11 10.64
C ALA A 176 10.53 16.54 9.67
N PHE A 177 9.30 16.18 10.03
CA PHE A 177 8.11 16.57 9.29
C PHE A 177 7.04 17.08 10.26
N SER A 178 6.13 17.89 9.73
CA SER A 178 4.96 18.40 10.41
C SER A 178 3.70 17.73 9.87
N VAL A 179 2.65 17.69 10.69
CA VAL A 179 1.35 17.15 10.33
C VAL A 179 0.31 18.23 10.60
N SER A 180 -0.48 18.60 9.59
CA SER A 180 -1.63 19.51 9.74
C SER A 180 -2.93 18.81 9.37
N TRP A 181 -4.02 19.33 9.93
CA TRP A 181 -5.38 18.85 9.69
C TRP A 181 -6.25 19.99 9.20
N ASP A 182 -6.91 19.78 8.06
CA ASP A 182 -7.96 20.64 7.53
C ASP A 182 -9.28 19.87 7.59
N GLY A 183 -10.16 20.27 8.51
CA GLY A 183 -11.46 19.64 8.69
C GLY A 183 -12.49 20.00 7.62
N GLU A 184 -12.34 21.14 6.94
CA GLU A 184 -13.23 21.55 5.85
C GLU A 184 -12.92 20.74 4.58
N ALA A 185 -11.63 20.55 4.29
CA ALA A 185 -11.16 19.72 3.18
C ALA A 185 -11.15 18.22 3.51
N ASN A 186 -11.33 17.84 4.78
CA ASN A 186 -11.17 16.46 5.26
C ASN A 186 -9.78 15.90 4.89
N GLN A 187 -8.73 16.66 5.22
CA GLN A 187 -7.38 16.48 4.70
C GLN A 187 -6.34 16.48 5.82
N VAL A 188 -5.43 15.50 5.76
CA VAL A 188 -4.18 15.51 6.52
C VAL A 188 -3.05 15.91 5.58
N THR A 189 -2.20 16.86 5.98
CA THR A 189 -1.01 17.23 5.20
C THR A 189 0.25 16.92 6.00
N ILE A 190 1.20 16.26 5.35
CA ILE A 190 2.54 15.96 5.85
C ILE A 190 3.52 16.83 5.06
N ASP A 191 4.21 17.72 5.77
CA ASP A 191 5.16 18.68 5.20
C ASP A 191 6.54 18.54 5.85
N ALA A 192 7.61 18.74 5.09
CA ALA A 192 8.94 18.84 5.68
C ALA A 192 9.00 20.02 6.67
N GLY A 193 9.58 19.79 7.85
CA GLY A 193 9.73 20.84 8.85
C GLY A 193 9.46 20.40 10.28
N VAL A 194 9.45 21.37 11.19
CA VAL A 194 9.27 21.12 12.62
C VAL A 194 7.78 21.05 12.94
N TYR A 195 7.36 19.96 13.57
CA TYR A 195 6.00 19.81 14.08
C TYR A 195 5.76 20.68 15.31
N THR A 196 4.58 21.34 15.36
CA THR A 196 4.09 22.04 16.55
C THR A 196 3.02 21.18 17.23
N PRO A 197 3.22 20.72 18.47
CA PRO A 197 2.23 19.92 19.19
C PRO A 197 0.92 20.67 19.38
N VAL A 198 -0.20 19.96 19.25
CA VAL A 198 -1.56 20.50 19.45
C VAL A 198 -2.30 19.83 20.62
N GLY A 199 -1.67 18.87 21.31
CA GLY A 199 -2.20 18.17 22.46
C GLY A 199 -2.61 16.73 22.13
N GLY A 200 -2.43 15.85 23.12
CA GLY A 200 -2.75 14.41 23.02
C GLY A 200 -1.73 13.58 22.23
N GLU A 201 -0.56 14.14 21.90
CA GLU A 201 0.56 13.37 21.33
C GLU A 201 1.25 12.51 22.39
N LEU A 202 1.69 11.32 21.97
CA LEU A 202 2.40 10.34 22.81
C LEU A 202 1.60 9.86 24.04
N GLU A 203 0.29 10.11 24.06
CA GLU A 203 -0.58 9.51 25.06
C GLU A 203 -0.64 7.98 24.87
N PRO A 204 -0.64 7.19 25.95
CA PRO A 204 -0.75 5.74 25.86
C PRO A 204 -2.03 5.33 25.11
N LEU A 205 -1.91 4.31 24.25
CA LEU A 205 -3.08 3.74 23.58
C LEU A 205 -4.04 3.14 24.60
N SER A 206 -5.33 3.22 24.30
CA SER A 206 -6.37 2.57 25.10
C SER A 206 -6.17 1.05 25.04
N GLY A 207 -6.19 0.40 26.21
CA GLY A 207 -6.06 -1.06 26.29
C GLY A 207 -7.29 -1.77 25.70
N GLY A 208 -7.08 -3.01 25.24
CA GLY A 208 -8.13 -3.81 24.58
C GLY A 208 -8.04 -3.77 23.05
N GLY A 209 -8.82 -4.63 22.38
CA GLY A 209 -8.90 -4.60 20.92
C GLY A 209 -9.73 -3.39 20.46
N GLN A 210 -9.19 -2.64 19.51
CA GLN A 210 -9.86 -1.52 18.84
C GLN A 210 -10.35 -1.93 17.45
N THR A 211 -11.21 -1.09 16.87
CA THR A 211 -11.61 -1.21 15.46
C THR A 211 -11.00 -0.05 14.66
N ALA A 212 -10.07 -0.37 13.78
CA ALA A 212 -9.55 0.56 12.80
C ALA A 212 -10.51 0.69 11.63
N THR A 213 -10.97 1.91 11.35
CA THR A 213 -11.80 2.17 10.17
C THR A 213 -10.94 2.82 9.10
N ARG A 214 -11.01 2.36 7.85
CA ARG A 214 -10.22 2.95 6.76
C ARG A 214 -10.56 4.43 6.65
N ALA A 215 -9.54 5.28 6.73
CA ALA A 215 -9.75 6.72 6.73
C ALA A 215 -10.29 7.20 5.38
N THR A 216 -11.31 8.06 5.43
CA THR A 216 -11.81 8.77 4.25
C THR A 216 -11.05 10.06 3.97
N ALA A 217 -10.28 10.53 4.95
CA ALA A 217 -9.45 11.71 4.79
C ALA A 217 -8.33 11.48 3.78
N GLU A 218 -8.04 12.52 3.00
CA GLU A 218 -6.93 12.48 2.06
C GLU A 218 -5.64 12.85 2.79
N VAL A 219 -4.61 12.01 2.66
CA VAL A 219 -3.29 12.26 3.27
C VAL A 219 -2.35 12.78 2.18
N TYR A 220 -1.93 14.03 2.25
CA TYR A 220 -0.98 14.61 1.31
C TYR A 220 0.43 14.57 1.85
N LEU A 221 1.37 14.20 0.99
CA LEU A 221 2.80 14.44 1.20
C LEU A 221 3.21 15.47 0.14
N GLN A 222 3.52 16.70 0.53
CA GLN A 222 3.50 17.86 -0.38
C GLN A 222 4.33 17.69 -1.65
N ASP A 223 5.49 17.02 -1.56
CA ASP A 223 6.38 16.82 -2.70
C ASP A 223 5.86 15.82 -3.74
N MET A 224 4.80 15.06 -3.43
CA MET A 224 4.23 14.07 -4.35
C MET A 224 3.16 14.66 -5.28
N GLY A 225 2.61 15.84 -4.97
CA GLY A 225 1.56 16.50 -5.76
C GLY A 225 0.24 15.71 -5.84
N MET A 226 0.09 14.64 -5.04
CA MET A 226 -1.04 13.72 -5.07
C MET A 226 -1.22 13.00 -3.73
N PRO A 227 -2.46 12.69 -3.30
CA PRO A 227 -2.72 12.11 -1.97
C PRO A 227 -2.43 10.60 -1.86
N LEU A 228 -2.05 10.18 -0.66
CA LEU A 228 -1.81 8.81 -0.23
C LEU A 228 -3.13 8.16 0.21
N VAL A 229 -4.02 7.92 -0.76
CA VAL A 229 -5.40 7.53 -0.45
C VAL A 229 -5.47 6.11 0.12
N GLY A 230 -6.29 5.95 1.17
CA GLY A 230 -6.67 4.64 1.68
C GLY A 230 -5.55 3.84 2.34
N LYS A 231 -4.42 4.49 2.66
CA LYS A 231 -3.28 3.93 3.42
C LYS A 231 -3.35 4.23 4.92
N ALA A 232 -4.23 5.14 5.33
CA ALA A 232 -4.46 5.47 6.73
C ALA A 232 -5.71 4.77 7.29
N TYR A 233 -5.65 4.45 8.58
CA TYR A 233 -6.81 4.08 9.38
C TYR A 233 -7.14 5.19 10.37
N GLU A 234 -8.41 5.34 10.70
CA GLU A 234 -8.90 6.19 11.77
C GLU A 234 -9.26 5.31 12.98
N ILE A 235 -8.74 5.70 14.15
CA ILE A 235 -9.06 5.13 15.45
C ILE A 235 -9.22 6.30 16.42
N ASP A 236 -10.37 6.38 17.10
CA ASP A 236 -10.70 7.44 18.07
C ASP A 236 -10.43 8.86 17.53
N GLY A 237 -10.78 9.12 16.26
CA GLY A 237 -10.60 10.42 15.59
C GLY A 237 -9.16 10.77 15.23
N ASN A 238 -8.20 9.83 15.38
CA ASN A 238 -6.80 10.02 15.04
C ASN A 238 -6.42 9.22 13.79
N HIS A 239 -5.52 9.77 12.98
CA HIS A 239 -5.04 9.15 11.75
C HIS A 239 -3.78 8.31 12.02
N TYR A 240 -3.89 7.02 11.78
CA TYR A 240 -2.84 6.02 11.94
C TYR A 240 -2.31 5.60 10.57
N PHE A 241 -0.99 5.60 10.41
CA PHE A 241 -0.33 5.29 9.15
C PHE A 241 0.71 4.18 9.33
N LYS A 242 0.82 3.31 8.31
CA LYS A 242 1.77 2.21 8.32
C LYS A 242 3.20 2.75 8.32
N LEU A 243 3.98 2.41 9.35
CA LEU A 243 5.31 3.01 9.54
C LEU A 243 6.24 2.77 8.34
N ARG A 244 6.28 1.54 7.82
CA ARG A 244 7.18 1.20 6.70
C ARG A 244 6.87 2.00 5.45
N ASP A 245 5.59 2.19 5.14
CA ASP A 245 5.15 2.98 3.99
C ASP A 245 5.58 4.45 4.19
N LEU A 246 5.42 5.01 5.40
CA LEU A 246 5.89 6.37 5.69
C LEU A 246 7.42 6.49 5.56
N CYS A 247 8.18 5.56 6.13
CA CYS A 247 9.63 5.56 6.04
C CYS A 247 10.12 5.45 4.58
N PHE A 248 9.45 4.64 3.76
CA PHE A 248 9.72 4.54 2.33
C PHE A 248 9.53 5.89 1.63
N MET A 249 8.42 6.58 1.90
CA MET A 249 8.13 7.88 1.31
C MET A 249 9.07 8.99 1.78
N LEU A 250 9.47 8.96 3.05
CA LEU A 250 10.47 9.88 3.60
C LEU A 250 11.91 9.50 3.22
N GLY A 251 12.13 8.35 2.57
CA GLY A 251 13.45 7.87 2.17
C GLY A 251 14.36 7.46 3.33
N VAL A 252 13.80 7.14 4.50
CA VAL A 252 14.57 6.81 5.72
C VAL A 252 14.60 5.31 5.98
N ARG A 253 15.71 4.81 6.51
CA ARG A 253 15.83 3.39 6.85
C ARG A 253 14.94 3.00 8.03
N VAL A 254 14.30 1.84 7.92
CA VAL A 254 13.55 1.20 9.01
C VAL A 254 13.86 -0.29 9.07
N GLU A 255 14.28 -0.76 10.24
CA GLU A 255 14.72 -2.14 10.50
C GLU A 255 14.01 -2.72 11.73
N TRP A 256 13.84 -4.03 11.75
CA TRP A 256 13.31 -4.76 12.92
C TRP A 256 14.47 -5.45 13.64
N ASP A 257 14.63 -5.16 14.93
CA ASP A 257 15.48 -5.94 15.83
C ASP A 257 14.61 -6.94 16.59
N ASP A 258 14.70 -8.20 16.18
CA ASP A 258 13.93 -9.29 16.77
C ASP A 258 14.35 -9.61 18.21
N ALA A 259 15.63 -9.47 18.54
CA ALA A 259 16.13 -9.75 19.90
C ALA A 259 15.65 -8.68 20.90
N ALA A 260 15.61 -7.42 20.48
CA ALA A 260 15.15 -6.31 21.30
C ALA A 260 13.63 -6.08 21.25
N GLN A 261 12.95 -6.70 20.27
CA GLN A 261 11.57 -6.41 19.89
C GLN A 261 11.37 -4.90 19.60
N THR A 262 12.32 -4.33 18.85
CA THR A 262 12.44 -2.89 18.62
C THR A 262 12.48 -2.57 17.13
N ILE A 263 11.67 -1.60 16.72
CA ILE A 263 11.76 -0.94 15.43
C ILE A 263 12.85 0.13 15.51
N ARG A 264 13.86 0.03 14.64
CA ARG A 264 14.94 1.02 14.52
C ARG A 264 14.76 1.85 13.27
N ILE A 265 14.70 3.16 13.46
CA ILE A 265 14.67 4.14 12.39
C ILE A 265 16.01 4.87 12.37
N ASP A 266 16.65 4.91 11.20
CA ASP A 266 17.90 5.65 10.98
C ASP A 266 17.67 6.67 9.86
N THR A 267 17.49 7.94 10.26
CA THR A 267 17.18 9.04 9.33
C THR A 267 18.41 9.52 8.57
N THR A 268 19.60 9.01 8.91
CA THR A 268 20.86 9.32 8.24
C THR A 268 21.17 8.37 7.08
N LYS A 269 20.39 7.30 6.92
CA LYS A 269 20.57 6.28 5.89
C LYS A 269 19.36 6.19 4.96
N PRO A 270 19.58 5.87 3.68
CA PRO A 270 18.48 5.67 2.75
C PRO A 270 17.67 4.42 3.11
N TYR A 271 16.39 4.43 2.73
CA TYR A 271 15.53 3.24 2.73
C TYR A 271 16.19 2.12 1.91
N ILE A 272 16.16 0.89 2.44
CA ILE A 272 16.66 -0.33 1.80
C ILE A 272 15.56 -1.37 1.68
#